data_AF-A0A409Y6V8-F1
#
_entry.id   AF-A0A409Y6V8-F1
#
_cell.length_a   1.000
_cell.length_b   1.000
_cell.length_c   1.000
_cell.angle_alpha   90.00
_cell.angle_beta   90.00
_cell.angle_gamma   90.00
#
_symmetry.space_group_name_H-M   'P 1'
#
loop_
_entity.id
_entity.type
_entity.pdbx_description
1 polymer ?
#
loop_
_entity_poly.entity_id
_entity_poly.type
_entity_poly.pdbx_seq_one_letter_code
_entity_poly.pdbx_strand_id
1 'polypeptide(L)'
;GYSTATSNGINYSCNTGPVQCCGSLQAPSNYNAANIASLVGVAAQGITGQLGVQCNPITAIGVGSGANCASKPVCCEQNFQNQLVGVNCVPATVGL
;
A
#
# COMPACT_ATOMS: atom_id res chain seq x y z
N GLY A 1 4.96 14.28 8.95
CA GLY A 1 3.61 14.01 9.45
C GLY A 1 3.26 12.58 9.13
N TYR A 2 3.16 11.74 10.15
CA TYR A 2 2.66 10.37 10.05
C TYR A 2 1.17 10.43 9.73
N SER A 3 0.73 9.82 8.62
CA SER A 3 -0.70 9.78 8.28
C SER A 3 -1.31 8.53 8.91
N THR A 4 -2.00 8.72 10.02
CA THR A 4 -2.69 7.64 10.74
C THR A 4 -4.01 7.33 10.05
N ALA A 5 -4.18 6.09 9.58
CA ALA A 5 -5.50 5.61 9.19
C ALA A 5 -6.20 5.12 10.46
N THR A 6 -7.27 5.80 10.89
CA THR A 6 -8.07 5.39 12.04
C THR A 6 -9.30 4.65 11.54
N SER A 7 -9.37 3.34 11.79
CA SER A 7 -10.61 2.58 11.62
C SER A 7 -10.96 1.96 12.97
N ASN A 8 -12.03 2.45 13.58
CA ASN A 8 -12.58 1.94 14.84
C ASN A 8 -11.60 1.95 16.05
N GLY A 9 -10.89 3.07 16.25
CA GLY A 9 -9.95 3.24 17.38
C GLY A 9 -8.57 2.59 17.19
N ILE A 10 -8.35 1.87 16.09
CA ILE A 10 -7.05 1.33 15.71
C ILE A 10 -6.36 2.33 14.79
N ASN A 11 -5.16 2.81 15.17
CA ASN A 11 -4.35 3.65 14.30
C ASN A 11 -3.37 2.78 13.51
N TYR A 12 -3.40 2.86 12.18
CA TYR A 12 -2.34 2.27 11.37
C TYR A 12 -1.29 3.33 11.04
N SER A 13 -0.01 2.98 11.13
CA SER A 13 1.10 3.89 10.82
C SER A 13 2.08 3.27 9.82
N CYS A 14 2.63 4.13 8.97
CA CYS A 14 3.70 3.80 8.04
C CYS A 14 4.84 4.82 8.20
N ASN A 15 6.08 4.32 8.26
CA ASN A 15 7.26 5.17 8.45
C ASN A 15 7.62 5.97 7.18
N THR A 16 7.23 5.45 6.02
CA THR A 16 7.64 5.94 4.68
C THR A 16 6.56 6.72 3.94
N GLY A 17 5.35 6.88 4.50
CA GLY A 17 4.25 7.55 3.79
C GLY A 17 2.87 7.31 4.38
N PRO A 18 1.79 7.56 3.62
CA PRO A 18 0.44 7.23 4.04
C PRO A 18 0.18 5.72 4.02
N VAL A 19 -0.73 5.28 4.89
CA VAL A 19 -1.25 3.91 4.85
C VAL A 19 -2.06 3.73 3.56
N GLN A 20 -1.81 2.61 2.88
CA GLN A 20 -2.47 2.24 1.62
C GLN A 20 -3.46 1.10 1.86
N CYS A 21 -4.54 1.08 1.09
CA CYS A 21 -5.42 -0.07 0.97
C CYS A 21 -5.27 -0.69 -0.42
N CYS A 22 -4.76 -1.92 -0.51
CA CYS A 22 -4.60 -2.63 -1.77
C CYS A 22 -5.61 -3.77 -1.91
N GLY A 23 -6.21 -3.90 -3.10
CA GLY A 23 -7.16 -4.97 -3.41
C GLY A 23 -6.52 -6.36 -3.29
N SER A 24 -5.27 -6.51 -3.71
CA SER A 24 -4.49 -7.74 -3.48
C SER A 24 -3.00 -7.47 -3.32
N LEU A 25 -2.32 -8.41 -2.66
CA LEU A 25 -0.87 -8.46 -2.53
C LEU A 25 -0.34 -9.67 -3.31
N GLN A 26 0.64 -9.43 -4.18
CA GLN A 26 1.31 -10.46 -4.95
C GLN A 26 2.70 -10.68 -4.36
N ALA A 27 3.04 -11.94 -4.10
CA ALA A 27 4.38 -12.30 -3.64
C ALA A 27 5.41 -12.13 -4.76
N PRO A 28 6.68 -11.87 -4.42
CA PRO A 28 7.78 -11.76 -5.39
C PRO A 28 7.93 -12.93 -6.34
N SER A 29 7.60 -14.14 -5.89
CA SER A 29 7.58 -15.34 -6.72
C SER A 29 6.46 -15.38 -7.77
N ASN A 30 5.42 -14.56 -7.60
CA ASN A 30 4.17 -14.68 -8.37
C ASN A 30 4.04 -13.62 -9.47
N TYR A 31 4.91 -12.61 -9.49
CA TYR A 31 4.93 -11.59 -10.54
C TYR A 31 6.18 -11.73 -11.41
N ASN A 32 6.00 -11.52 -12.71
CA ASN A 32 7.12 -11.46 -13.66
C ASN A 32 7.76 -10.06 -13.58
N ALA A 33 9.09 -10.01 -13.44
CA ALA A 33 9.86 -8.76 -13.43
C ALA A 33 9.57 -7.88 -14.67
N ALA A 34 9.28 -8.46 -15.82
CA ALA A 34 8.88 -7.74 -17.03
C ALA A 34 7.49 -7.08 -16.91
N ASN A 35 6.54 -7.74 -16.25
CA ASN A 35 5.19 -7.19 -16.00
C ASN A 35 5.25 -6.05 -14.98
N ILE A 36 6.12 -6.17 -13.98
CA ILE A 36 6.38 -5.07 -13.05
C ILE A 36 7.07 -3.92 -13.76
N ALA A 37 8.10 -4.18 -14.55
CA ALA A 37 8.79 -3.13 -15.31
C ALA A 37 7.84 -2.38 -16.26
N SER A 38 6.84 -3.07 -16.85
CA SER A 38 5.84 -2.41 -17.69
C SER A 38 4.82 -1.57 -16.90
N LEU A 39 4.50 -1.96 -15.66
CA LEU A 39 3.62 -1.19 -14.78
C LEU A 39 4.31 0.03 -14.16
N VAL A 40 5.58 -0.14 -13.79
CA VAL A 40 6.33 0.80 -12.94
C VAL A 40 7.24 1.70 -13.78
N GLY A 41 7.60 1.29 -15.00
CA GLY A 41 8.49 2.02 -15.91
C GLY A 41 9.96 2.02 -15.48
N VAL A 42 10.27 1.50 -14.29
CA VAL A 42 11.62 1.23 -13.80
C VAL A 42 11.84 -0.28 -13.75
N ALA A 43 13.07 -0.67 -14.08
CA ALA A 43 13.48 -2.05 -13.99
C ALA A 43 13.29 -2.55 -12.54
N ALA A 44 12.75 -3.75 -12.38
CA ALA A 44 12.36 -4.35 -11.08
C ALA A 44 13.53 -4.60 -10.10
N GLN A 45 14.73 -4.08 -10.41
CA GLN A 45 15.93 -4.16 -9.61
C GLN A 45 15.73 -3.33 -8.34
N GLY A 46 15.23 -3.97 -7.28
CA GLY A 46 14.91 -3.33 -6.00
C GLY A 46 13.55 -3.69 -5.43
N ILE A 47 12.72 -4.44 -6.17
CA ILE A 47 11.43 -4.93 -5.67
C ILE A 47 11.62 -6.33 -5.11
N THR A 48 11.84 -6.40 -3.79
CA THR A 48 12.09 -7.63 -3.04
C THR A 48 10.91 -8.05 -2.16
N GLY A 49 10.00 -7.12 -1.86
CA GLY A 49 8.82 -7.32 -1.04
C GLY A 49 7.55 -7.61 -1.86
N GLN A 50 6.39 -7.52 -1.22
CA GLN A 50 5.12 -7.79 -1.91
C GLN A 50 4.73 -6.62 -2.83
N LEU A 51 4.08 -6.93 -3.94
CA LEU A 51 3.47 -5.94 -4.81
C LEU A 51 1.99 -5.76 -4.43
N GLY A 52 1.59 -4.55 -4.08
CA GLY A 52 0.19 -4.18 -3.97
C GLY A 52 -0.36 -3.72 -5.31
N VAL A 53 -1.53 -4.24 -5.69
CA VAL A 53 -2.27 -3.78 -6.86
C VAL A 53 -3.66 -3.31 -6.47
N GLN A 54 -4.21 -2.40 -7.27
CA GLN A 54 -5.46 -1.71 -6.98
C GLN A 54 -5.39 -1.03 -5.60
N CYS A 55 -4.25 -0.38 -5.35
CA CYS A 55 -4.00 0.36 -4.13
C CYS A 55 -4.65 1.74 -4.18
N ASN A 56 -5.11 2.21 -3.03
CA ASN A 56 -5.63 3.56 -2.85
C ASN A 56 -5.16 4.11 -1.50
N PRO A 57 -4.71 5.39 -1.46
CA PRO A 57 -4.33 6.04 -0.21
C PRO A 57 -5.51 6.17 0.72
N ILE A 58 -5.28 5.76 1.97
CA ILE A 58 -6.18 6.06 3.06
C ILE A 58 -5.81 7.47 3.56
N THR A 59 -6.19 8.49 2.80
CA THR A 59 -5.92 9.90 3.14
C THR A 59 -7.17 10.67 3.54
N ALA A 60 -8.36 10.12 3.31
CA ALA A 60 -9.62 10.76 3.62
C ALA A 60 -10.10 10.43 5.04
N ILE A 61 -9.63 11.19 6.04
CA ILE A 61 -10.43 11.46 7.23
C ILE A 61 -11.44 12.54 6.82
N GLY A 62 -12.60 12.11 6.33
CA GLY A 62 -13.75 12.94 6.02
C GLY A 62 -15.01 12.23 6.49
N VAL A 63 -15.53 12.68 7.64
CA VAL A 63 -16.88 12.45 8.19
C VAL A 63 -17.78 11.49 7.38
N GLY A 64 -17.88 10.23 7.82
CA GLY A 64 -19.03 9.38 7.49
C GLY A 64 -18.74 8.07 6.77
N SER A 65 -17.57 7.89 6.18
CA SER A 65 -17.15 6.58 5.64
C SER A 65 -15.73 6.35 6.15
N GLY A 66 -15.60 5.65 7.27
CA GLY A 66 -14.29 5.26 7.80
C GLY A 66 -13.42 4.68 6.69
N ALA A 67 -12.11 4.77 6.86
CA ALA A 67 -11.12 4.09 6.04
C ALA A 67 -11.44 2.58 5.92
N ASN A 68 -12.34 2.22 5.00
CA ASN A 68 -12.82 0.87 4.82
C ASN A 68 -11.89 0.21 3.81
N CYS A 69 -10.74 -0.19 4.31
CA CYS A 69 -9.99 -1.21 3.61
C CYS A 69 -10.72 -2.54 3.83
N ALA A 70 -11.45 -3.01 2.82
CA ALA A 70 -12.02 -4.35 2.84
C ALA A 70 -10.91 -5.42 2.93
N SER A 71 -9.74 -5.08 2.38
CA SER A 71 -8.49 -5.83 2.51
C SER A 71 -7.70 -5.41 3.76
N LYS A 72 -6.55 -6.03 4.01
CA LYS A 72 -5.64 -5.58 5.09
C LYS A 72 -4.94 -4.27 4.67
N PRO A 73 -4.88 -3.25 5.53
CA PRO A 73 -4.09 -2.04 5.28
C PRO A 73 -2.59 -2.36 5.23
N VAL A 74 -1.86 -1.67 4.36
CA VAL A 74 -0.45 -1.91 4.08
C VAL A 74 0.37 -0.61 3.99
N CYS A 75 1.67 -0.75 4.23
CA CYS A 75 2.69 0.26 3.99
C CYS A 75 3.51 -0.17 2.79
N CYS A 76 3.55 0.65 1.74
CA CYS A 76 4.39 0.42 0.56
C CYS A 76 5.49 1.47 0.52
N GLU A 77 6.71 1.08 0.17
CA GLU A 77 7.86 2.00 0.13
C GLU A 77 7.72 3.04 -0.99
N GLN A 78 7.23 2.59 -2.15
CA GLN A 78 6.97 3.45 -3.30
C GLN A 78 5.64 3.10 -3.93
N ASN A 79 5.03 4.09 -4.58
CA ASN A 79 3.75 3.93 -5.24
C ASN A 79 3.82 4.55 -6.66
N PHE A 80 3.19 3.89 -7.61
CA PHE A 80 3.22 4.21 -9.04
C PHE A 80 1.80 4.25 -9.59
N GLN A 81 1.65 4.71 -10.84
CA GLN A 81 0.36 4.74 -11.55
C GLN A 81 -0.73 5.46 -10.71
N ASN A 82 -0.42 6.67 -10.22
CA ASN A 82 -1.33 7.44 -9.35
C ASN A 82 -1.73 6.70 -8.06
N GLN A 83 -0.79 5.97 -7.46
CA GLN A 83 -0.95 5.18 -6.24
C GLN A 83 -1.71 3.85 -6.40
N LEU A 84 -2.02 3.46 -7.63
CA LEU A 84 -2.70 2.20 -7.92
C LEU A 84 -1.81 0.96 -7.70
N VAL A 85 -0.49 1.14 -7.80
CA VAL A 85 0.50 0.07 -7.62
C VAL A 85 1.47 0.48 -6.52
N GLY A 86 1.56 -0.32 -5.47
CA GLY A 86 2.53 -0.15 -4.38
C GLY A 86 3.60 -1.24 -4.45
N VAL A 87 4.88 -0.89 -4.27
CA VAL A 87 5.99 -1.86 -4.24
C VAL A 87 6.54 -2.01 -2.83
N ASN A 88 7.15 -3.17 -2.57
CA ASN A 88 7.70 -3.53 -1.26
C ASN A 88 6.70 -3.31 -0.13
N CYS A 89 5.44 -3.69 -0.38
CA CYS A 89 4.35 -3.54 0.57
C CYS A 89 4.49 -4.54 1.71
N VAL A 90 4.21 -4.07 2.92
CA VAL A 90 4.13 -4.86 4.15
C VAL A 90 2.86 -4.52 4.91
N PRO A 91 2.32 -5.42 5.75
CA PRO A 91 1.18 -5.10 6.60
C PRO A 91 1.44 -3.85 7.45
N ALA A 92 0.47 -2.93 7.51
CA ALA A 92 0.62 -1.72 8.30
C ALA A 92 0.67 -2.06 9.79
N THR A 93 1.52 -1.35 10.54
CA THR A 93 1.62 -1.55 11.99
C THR A 93 0.43 -0.91 12.70
N VAL A 94 -0.13 -1.61 13.68
CA VAL A 94 -1.14 -1.07 14.58
C VAL A 94 -0.43 -0.28 15.70
N GLY A 95 -0.67 1.02 15.75
CA GLY A 95 -0.45 1.85 16.93
C GLY A 95 -1.67 1.77 17.86
N LEU A 96 -1.44 1.30 19.08
CA LEU A 96 -2.36 1.38 20.22
C LEU A 96 -2.22 2.74 20.91
#